data_AF-A0A087U8J3-F1
#
_entry.id   AF-A0A087U8J3-F1
#
_cell.length_a   1.000
_cell.length_b   1.000
_cell.length_c   1.000
_cell.angle_alpha   90.00
_cell.angle_beta   90.00
_cell.angle_gamma   90.00
#
_symmetry.space_group_name_H-M   'P 1'
#
loop_
_entity.id
_entity.type
_entity.pdbx_description
1 polymer ?
#
loop_
_entity_poly.entity_id
_entity_poly.type
_entity_poly.pdbx_seq_one_letter_code
_entity_poly.pdbx_strand_id
1 'polypeptide(L)'
;MDGKTSCRIDDLSKLTKVEELRKLLVEKFNAPVIQQRLFYRGKQLEDGHTLFDYDVGLNDIIQILVRQPDPTKEQTTMSSKTSNSTVNKMVDKENE
;
A
#
# COMPACT_ATOMS: atom_id res chain seq x y z
N MET A 1 23.94 9.65 5.77
CA MET A 1 22.49 9.88 6.00
C MET A 1 21.92 8.58 6.51
N ASP A 2 21.59 8.53 7.79
CA ASP A 2 21.05 7.34 8.45
C ASP A 2 19.79 6.88 7.71
N GLY A 3 19.83 5.67 7.14
CA GLY A 3 18.74 5.06 6.36
C GLY A 3 17.51 4.70 7.20
N LYS A 4 17.18 5.49 8.22
CA LYS A 4 16.03 5.34 9.10
C LYS A 4 15.15 6.57 8.98
N THR A 5 14.13 6.48 8.14
CA THR A 5 13.08 7.51 8.03
C THR A 5 11.96 7.17 9.02
N SER A 6 11.61 8.11 9.90
CA SER A 6 10.48 7.98 10.82
C SER A 6 9.48 9.12 10.59
N CYS A 7 8.21 8.79 10.39
CA CYS A 7 7.13 9.77 10.39
C CYS A 7 6.17 9.50 11.54
N ARG A 8 5.59 10.55 12.14
CA ARG A 8 4.44 10.43 13.03
C ARG A 8 3.16 10.53 12.20
N ILE A 9 2.16 9.75 12.59
CA ILE A 9 0.82 9.80 12.03
C ILE A 9 -0.12 10.03 13.20
N ASP A 10 -0.68 11.24 13.28
CA ASP A 10 -1.42 11.71 14.45
C ASP A 10 -2.91 11.28 14.44
N ASP A 11 -3.45 10.90 13.28
CA ASP A 11 -4.86 10.58 13.07
C ASP A 11 -5.15 9.07 12.99
N LEU A 12 -4.51 8.26 13.85
CA LEU A 12 -4.78 6.81 13.92
C LEU A 12 -5.75 6.47 15.05
N SER A 13 -6.80 5.73 14.74
CA SER A 13 -7.74 5.16 15.71
C SER A 13 -7.35 3.72 16.05
N LYS A 14 -7.77 3.24 17.23
CA LYS A 14 -7.64 1.81 17.60
C LYS A 14 -8.31 0.87 16.58
N LEU A 15 -9.37 1.37 15.93
CA LEU A 15 -10.13 0.65 14.90
C LEU A 15 -9.52 0.81 13.50
N THR A 16 -8.46 1.60 13.35
CA THR A 16 -7.77 1.73 12.08
C THR A 16 -7.19 0.38 11.69
N LYS A 17 -7.42 -0.01 10.44
CA LYS A 17 -6.95 -1.28 9.92
C LYS A 17 -5.51 -1.18 9.45
N VAL A 18 -4.81 -2.31 9.48
CA VAL A 18 -3.44 -2.41 8.97
C VAL A 18 -3.37 -2.04 7.47
N GLU A 19 -4.39 -2.39 6.68
CA GLU A 19 -4.49 -2.04 5.26
C GLU A 19 -4.52 -0.52 5.01
N GLU A 20 -5.12 0.24 5.93
CA GLU A 20 -5.23 1.70 5.86
C GLU A 20 -3.92 2.36 6.26
N LEU A 21 -3.27 1.84 7.32
CA LEU A 21 -1.94 2.27 7.72
C LEU A 21 -0.91 2.09 6.58
N ARG A 22 -0.94 0.95 5.89
CA ARG A 22 -0.07 0.69 4.72
C ARG A 22 -0.24 1.75 3.64
N LYS A 23 -1.47 2.15 3.33
CA LYS A 23 -1.76 3.19 2.32
C LYS A 23 -1.17 4.54 2.71
N LEU A 24 -1.34 4.97 3.96
CA LEU A 24 -0.74 6.21 4.46
C LEU A 24 0.79 6.18 4.35
N LEU A 25 1.40 5.02 4.56
CA LEU A 25 2.85 4.85 4.42
C LEU A 25 3.32 4.88 2.96
N VAL A 26 2.49 4.47 1.98
CA VAL A 26 2.82 4.65 0.55
C VAL A 26 3.03 6.12 0.25
N GLU A 27 2.12 6.99 0.72
CA GLU A 27 2.19 8.43 0.47
C GLU A 27 3.38 9.10 1.17
N LYS A 28 3.77 8.61 2.36
CA LYS A 28 4.87 9.18 3.15
C LYS A 28 6.25 8.68 2.71
N PHE A 29 6.38 7.41 2.31
CA PHE A 29 7.65 6.76 2.01
C PHE A 29 7.84 6.46 0.52
N ASN A 30 6.85 6.72 -0.34
CA ASN A 30 6.86 6.37 -1.76
C ASN A 30 7.16 4.87 -2.03
N ALA A 31 6.81 4.00 -1.08
CA ALA A 31 7.04 2.56 -1.17
C ALA A 31 5.71 1.84 -1.46
N PRO A 32 5.61 0.98 -2.48
CA PRO A 32 4.38 0.25 -2.77
C PRO A 32 4.05 -0.75 -1.66
N VAL A 33 2.75 -0.94 -1.37
CA VAL A 33 2.24 -1.76 -0.26
C VAL A 33 2.85 -3.18 -0.21
N ILE A 34 3.02 -3.80 -1.38
CA ILE A 34 3.58 -5.16 -1.51
C ILE A 34 5.04 -5.27 -1.03
N GLN A 35 5.78 -4.15 -1.02
CA GLN A 35 7.16 -4.10 -0.54
C GLN A 35 7.25 -3.76 0.94
N GLN A 36 6.14 -3.32 1.56
CA GLN A 36 6.09 -2.93 2.95
C GLN A 36 5.81 -4.14 3.85
N ARG A 37 6.68 -4.37 4.84
CA ARG A 37 6.40 -5.27 5.96
C ARG A 37 6.36 -4.48 7.25
N LEU A 38 5.21 -4.51 7.89
CA LEU A 38 4.97 -3.86 9.17
C LEU A 38 5.21 -4.85 10.30
N PHE A 39 5.91 -4.40 11.34
CA PHE A 39 6.22 -5.17 12.52
C PHE A 39 5.92 -4.36 13.78
N TYR A 40 5.29 -5.01 14.76
CA TYR A 40 5.04 -4.45 16.08
C TYR A 40 5.39 -5.49 17.15
N ARG A 41 6.27 -5.11 18.10
CA ARG A 41 6.78 -6.01 19.16
C ARG A 41 7.27 -7.38 18.63
N GLY A 42 7.88 -7.40 17.44
CA GLY A 42 8.37 -8.62 16.79
C GLY A 42 7.30 -9.45 16.07
N LYS A 43 6.02 -9.05 16.09
CA LYS A 43 4.94 -9.67 15.31
C LYS A 43 4.76 -8.92 13.99
N GLN A 44 4.57 -9.65 12.89
CA GLN A 44 4.21 -9.06 11.61
C GLN A 44 2.72 -8.66 11.63
N LEU A 45 2.42 -7.45 11.14
CA LEU A 45 1.03 -7.00 11.01
C LEU A 45 0.45 -7.48 9.67
N GLU A 46 -0.71 -8.10 9.73
CA GLU A 46 -1.45 -8.62 8.58
C GLU A 46 -2.71 -7.80 8.28
N ASP A 47 -3.09 -7.80 7.00
CA ASP A 47 -4.30 -7.12 6.55
C ASP A 47 -5.55 -7.83 7.09
N GLY A 48 -6.64 -7.08 7.30
CA GLY A 48 -7.86 -7.59 7.93
C GLY A 48 -7.91 -7.44 9.45
N HIS A 49 -6.77 -7.16 10.09
CA HIS A 49 -6.69 -6.83 11.51
C HIS A 49 -6.60 -5.32 11.74
N THR A 50 -6.99 -4.90 12.94
CA THR A 50 -6.91 -3.52 13.44
C THR A 50 -5.72 -3.30 14.34
N LEU A 51 -5.35 -2.05 14.58
CA LEU A 51 -4.31 -1.71 15.57
C LEU A 51 -4.64 -2.22 16.97
N PHE A 52 -5.93 -2.29 17.31
CA PHE A 52 -6.42 -2.84 18.57
C PHE A 52 -6.12 -4.34 18.73
N ASP A 53 -6.25 -5.14 17.66
CA ASP A 53 -6.00 -6.59 17.71
C ASP A 53 -4.54 -6.93 18.05
N TYR A 54 -3.63 -5.97 17.86
CA TYR A 54 -2.22 -6.09 18.21
C TYR A 54 -1.82 -5.33 19.48
N ASP A 55 -2.80 -4.79 20.22
CA ASP A 55 -2.59 -3.96 21.41
C ASP A 55 -1.69 -2.74 21.17
N VAL A 56 -1.76 -2.14 19.98
CA VAL A 56 -0.98 -0.94 19.66
C VAL A 56 -1.51 0.26 20.46
N GLY A 57 -0.64 0.84 21.28
CA GLY A 57 -0.94 2.00 22.12
C GLY A 57 -0.75 3.34 21.42
N LEU A 58 -1.19 4.39 22.11
CA LEU A 58 -0.86 5.77 21.73
C LEU A 58 0.65 5.99 21.91
N ASN A 59 1.30 6.61 20.91
CA ASN A 59 2.76 6.85 20.87
C ASN A 59 3.63 5.59 20.76
N ASP A 60 3.04 4.43 20.46
CA ASP A 60 3.82 3.24 20.13
C ASP A 60 4.46 3.35 18.75
N ILE A 61 5.55 2.59 18.57
CA ILE A 61 6.34 2.59 17.33
C ILE A 61 6.09 1.29 16.57
N ILE A 62 5.55 1.43 15.35
CA ILE A 62 5.47 0.35 14.37
C ILE A 62 6.71 0.44 13.47
N GLN A 63 7.41 -0.67 13.31
CA GLN A 63 8.58 -0.77 12.45
C GLN A 63 8.15 -1.16 11.04
N ILE A 64 8.70 -0.48 10.03
CA ILE A 64 8.50 -0.82 8.62
C ILE A 64 9.82 -1.28 8.00
N LEU A 65 9.76 -2.40 7.28
CA LEU A 65 10.83 -2.85 6.39
C LEU A 65 10.33 -2.71 4.95
N VAL A 66 11.04 -1.90 4.16
CA VAL A 66 10.79 -1.77 2.72
C VAL A 66 11.82 -2.60 1.96
N ARG A 67 11.36 -3.54 1.14
CA ARG A 67 12.25 -4.25 0.21
C ARG A 67 12.34 -3.48 -1.10
N GLN A 68 13.55 -3.08 -1.48
CA GLN A 68 13.76 -2.51 -2.81
C GLN A 68 13.48 -3.59 -3.87
N PRO A 69 12.69 -3.30 -4.91
CA PRO A 69 12.57 -4.20 -6.04
C PRO A 69 13.92 -4.24 -6.75
N ASP A 70 14.38 -5.42 -7.11
CA ASP A 70 15.47 -5.54 -8.07
C ASP A 70 15.05 -4.80 -9.36
N PRO A 71 15.93 -4.03 -10.01
CA PRO A 71 15.60 -3.22 -11.19
C PRO A 71 15.22 -4.05 -12.44
N THR A 72 14.96 -5.34 -12.30
CA THR A 72 14.75 -6.31 -13.39
C THR A 72 13.37 -6.97 -13.42
N LYS A 73 12.38 -6.54 -12.61
CA LYS A 73 11.00 -7.04 -12.74
C LYS A 73 9.97 -5.92 -12.71
N GLU A 74 9.63 -5.45 -13.90
CA GLU A 74 8.43 -4.68 -14.21
C GLU A 74 7.20 -5.63 -14.11
N GLN A 75 6.14 -5.17 -13.45
CA GLN A 75 4.74 -5.68 -13.44
C GLN A 75 4.23 -6.60 -12.29
N THR A 76 2.96 -6.29 -11.94
CA THR A 76 1.91 -7.09 -11.25
C THR A 76 1.85 -6.95 -9.72
N THR A 77 0.90 -6.22 -9.09
CA THR A 77 -0.57 -6.49 -8.95
C THR A 77 -1.36 -5.19 -8.64
N MET A 78 -2.10 -4.56 -9.57
CA MET A 78 -3.55 -4.65 -9.93
C MET A 78 -4.62 -3.87 -9.08
N SER A 79 -5.27 -2.93 -9.80
CA SER A 79 -6.71 -2.55 -9.83
C SER A 79 -7.41 -1.84 -8.65
N SER A 80 -7.83 -0.58 -8.89
CA SER A 80 -9.27 -0.29 -9.02
C SER A 80 -9.53 1.03 -9.77
N LYS A 81 -10.50 0.96 -10.70
CA LYS A 81 -11.21 2.03 -11.43
C LYS A 81 -10.52 2.60 -12.68
N THR A 82 -10.83 2.01 -13.84
CA THR A 82 -11.27 2.72 -15.06
C THR A 82 -11.92 1.71 -15.99
N SER A 83 -13.22 1.85 -16.23
CA SER A 83 -13.87 1.33 -17.43
C SER A 83 -14.69 2.49 -18.01
N ASN A 84 -13.99 3.41 -18.69
CA ASN A 84 -14.66 4.36 -19.56
C ASN A 84 -15.15 3.60 -20.79
N SER A 85 -16.47 3.61 -20.97
CA SER A 85 -17.15 3.27 -22.22
C SER A 85 -16.61 4.16 -23.34
N THR A 86 -16.02 3.58 -24.39
CA THR A 86 -15.99 4.09 -25.78
C THR A 86 -15.29 3.04 -26.63
N VAL A 87 -16.03 2.28 -27.44
CA VAL A 87 -15.48 1.68 -28.66
C VAL A 87 -16.31 2.21 -29.82
N ASN A 88 -15.69 3.19 -30.50
CA ASN A 88 -16.11 3.72 -31.78
C ASN A 88 -16.17 2.60 -32.83
N LYS A 89 -17.22 2.64 -33.64
CA LYS A 89 -17.47 1.75 -34.77
C LYS A 89 -17.10 2.50 -36.05
N MET A 90 -16.01 2.09 -36.69
CA MET A 90 -15.46 2.54 -37.98
C MET A 90 -14.36 1.51 -38.29
N VAL A 91 -14.21 0.84 -39.42
CA VAL A 91 -14.62 0.95 -40.84
C VAL A 91 -14.69 -0.53 -41.32
N ASP A 92 -15.56 -0.92 -42.27
CA ASP A 92 -15.09 -1.28 -43.61
C ASP A 92 -16.16 -0.97 -44.65
N LYS A 93 -15.74 -0.18 -45.63
CA LYS A 93 -16.37 0.02 -46.93
C LYS A 93 -15.66 -0.93 -47.89
N GLU A 94 -16.34 -1.27 -49.00
CA GLU A 94 -15.85 -2.01 -50.18
C GLU A 94 -16.14 -3.53 -50.17
N ASN A 95 -17.24 -3.94 -50.80
CA ASN A 95 -17.14 -4.73 -52.02
C ASN A 95 -18.47 -4.74 -52.80
N GLU A 96 -18.34 -4.36 -54.08
CA GLU A 96 -19.17 -4.60 -55.28
C GLU A 96 -20.71 -4.44 -55.24
#